data_AF-A0A974SVH1-F1
#
_entry.id   AF-A0A974SVH1-F1
#
_cell.length_a   1.000
_cell.length_b   1.000
_cell.length_c   1.000
_cell.angle_alpha   90.00
_cell.angle_beta   90.00
_cell.angle_gamma   90.00
#
_symmetry.space_group_name_H-M   'P 1'
#
loop_
_entity.id
_entity.type
_entity.pdbx_description
1 polymer ?
#
loop_
_entity_poly.entity_id
_entity_poly.type
_entity_poly.pdbx_seq_one_letter_code
_entity_poly.pdbx_strand_id
1 'polypeptide(L)' 'MTNEQLKNAVTSPWPFFGVSPQGDVLARYIPFGPVFRWRKNQMIPMPVQGSDLCWLLQAADEEGHSITDTDGGRPEA' A
#
# COMPACT_ATOMS: atom_id res chain seq x y z
N MET A 1 -3.95 3.01 10.85
CA MET A 1 -2.54 2.97 11.30
C MET A 1 -1.90 4.27 10.85
N THR A 2 -0.91 4.78 11.58
CA THR A 2 -0.09 5.89 11.08
C THR A 2 0.81 5.40 9.93
N ASN A 3 1.31 6.30 9.10
CA ASN A 3 2.23 5.91 8.03
C ASN A 3 3.52 5.28 8.57
N GLU A 4 4.01 5.73 9.72
CA GLU A 4 5.16 5.10 10.40
C GLU A 4 4.85 3.64 10.80
N GLN A 5 3.66 3.38 11.35
CA GLN A 5 3.23 2.02 11.70
C GLN A 5 3.13 1.13 10.46
N LEU A 6 2.59 1.65 9.36
CA LEU A 6 2.50 0.92 8.09
C LEU A 6 3.89 0.62 7.51
N LYS A 7 4.80 1.59 7.50
CA LYS A 7 6.18 1.40 7.02
C LYS A 7 6.91 0.31 7.83
N ASN A 8 6.75 0.32 9.15
CA ASN A 8 7.31 -0.70 10.02
C ASN A 8 6.70 -2.09 9.74
N ALA A 9 5.40 -2.16 9.47
CA ALA A 9 4.73 -3.42 9.13
C ALA A 9 5.16 -3.94 7.75
N VAL A 10 5.36 -3.06 6.77
CA VAL A 10 5.82 -3.39 5.41
C VAL A 10 7.23 -3.99 5.42
N THR A 11 8.14 -3.46 6.24
CA THR A 11 9.52 -3.94 6.32
C THR A 11 9.69 -5.14 7.25
N SER A 12 8.79 -5.34 8.21
CA SER A 12 8.69 -6.57 9.00
C SER A 12 8.44 -7.76 8.09
N PRO A 13 8.98 -8.97 8.37
CA PRO A 13 8.68 -10.16 7.58
C PRO A 13 7.26 -10.69 7.84
N TRP A 14 6.60 -10.29 8.92
CA TRP A 14 5.36 -10.90 9.39
C TRP A 14 4.11 -10.46 8.64
N PRO A 15 3.04 -11.28 8.64
CA PRO A 15 1.73 -10.87 8.16
C PRO A 15 1.22 -9.61 8.88
N PHE A 16 0.48 -8.79 8.16
CA PHE A 16 -0.18 -7.62 8.72
C PHE A 16 -1.43 -7.25 7.93
N PHE A 17 -2.30 -6.48 8.57
CA PHE A 17 -3.43 -5.79 7.95
C PHE A 17 -3.45 -4.37 8.49
N GLY A 18 -3.50 -3.38 7.60
CA GLY A 18 -3.42 -1.98 7.98
C GLY A 18 -4.20 -1.09 7.02
N VAL A 19 -4.78 -0.02 7.56
CA VAL A 19 -5.45 1.02 6.79
C VAL A 19 -4.66 2.31 6.96
N SER A 20 -4.27 2.95 5.85
CA SER A 20 -3.60 4.25 5.86
C SER A 20 -4.56 5.35 6.32
N PRO A 21 -4.05 6.52 6.73
CA PRO A 21 -4.90 7.69 7.02
C PRO A 21 -5.78 8.10 5.83
N GLN A 22 -5.30 7.86 4.60
CA GLN A 22 -6.00 8.13 3.34
C GLN A 22 -7.06 7.06 2.99
N GLY A 23 -7.19 5.99 3.80
CA GLY A 23 -8.17 4.93 3.59
C GLY A 23 -7.67 3.75 2.76
N ASP A 24 -6.39 3.72 2.38
CA ASP A 24 -5.82 2.62 1.63
C ASP A 24 -5.63 1.39 2.51
N VAL A 25 -6.24 0.28 2.11
CA VAL A 25 -6.15 -0.98 2.84
C VAL A 25 -4.99 -1.80 2.28
N LEU A 26 -4.03 -2.10 3.14
CA LEU A 26 -2.81 -2.86 2.84
C LEU A 26 -2.74 -4.13 3.69
N ALA A 27 -2.27 -5.22 3.09
CA ALA A 27 -2.11 -6.47 3.81
C ALA A 27 -0.99 -7.35 3.26
N ARG A 28 -0.36 -8.10 4.17
CA ARG A 28 0.48 -9.27 3.85
C ARG A 28 -0.10 -10.47 4.58
N TYR A 29 -0.33 -11.56 3.86
CA TYR A 29 -1.02 -12.74 4.39
C TYR A 29 -0.08 -13.86 4.85
N ILE A 30 1.13 -13.93 4.30
CA ILE A 30 2.14 -14.94 4.63
C ILE A 30 3.47 -14.27 4.97
N PRO A 31 4.31 -14.84 5.85
CA PRO A 31 5.65 -14.32 6.11
C PRO A 31 6.47 -14.18 4.82
N PHE A 32 7.20 -13.07 4.69
CA PHE A 32 7.99 -12.72 3.49
C PHE A 32 7.19 -12.62 2.18
N GLY A 33 5.85 -12.67 2.23
CA GLY A 33 4.99 -12.53 1.07
C GLY A 33 4.88 -11.09 0.56
N PRO A 34 4.30 -10.88 -0.63
CA PRO A 34 4.05 -9.55 -1.14
C PRO A 34 3.01 -8.82 -0.29
N VAL A 35 3.13 -7.49 -0.24
CA VAL A 35 2.09 -6.60 0.24
C VAL A 35 1.09 -6.37 -0.88
N PHE A 36 -0.18 -6.50 -0.56
CA PHE A 36 -1.32 -6.21 -1.42
C PHE A 36 -2.02 -4.94 -0.97
N ARG A 37 -2.55 -4.19 -1.92
CA ARG A 37 -3.59 -3.18 -1.69
C ARG A 37 -4.96 -3.75 -2.04
N TRP A 38 -5.99 -3.31 -1.33
CA TRP A 38 -7.36 -3.55 -1.76
C TRP A 38 -7.86 -2.41 -2.64
N ARG A 39 -8.59 -2.78 -3.69
CA ARG A 39 -9.36 -1.87 -4.53
C ARG A 39 -10.72 -2.51 -4.79
N LYS A 40 -11.79 -1.94 -4.23
CA LYS A 40 -13.12 -2.56 -4.25
C LYS A 40 -13.04 -3.99 -3.72
N ASN A 41 -13.43 -4.98 -4.52
CA ASN A 41 -13.41 -6.40 -4.17
C ASN A 41 -12.18 -7.15 -4.69
N GLN A 42 -11.11 -6.43 -5.05
CA GLN A 42 -9.89 -7.00 -5.60
C GLN A 42 -8.69 -6.71 -4.68
N MET A 43 -7.86 -7.73 -4.50
CA MET A 43 -6.52 -7.60 -3.92
C MET A 43 -5.51 -7.48 -5.05
N ILE A 44 -4.81 -6.35 -5.11
CA ILE A 44 -3.83 -6.04 -6.15
C ILE A 44 -2.46 -6.04 -5.49
N PRO A 45 -1.48 -6.85 -5.95
CA PRO A 45 -0.13 -6.80 -5.41
C PRO A 45 0.45 -5.40 -5.63
N MET A 46 1.11 -4.84 -4.61
CA MET A 46 1.76 -3.55 -4.76
C MET A 46 2.85 -3.64 -5.84
N PRO A 47 2.96 -2.63 -6.73
CA PRO A 47 3.94 -2.64 -7.81
C PRO A 47 5.38 -2.60 -7.30
N VAL A 48 5.57 -2.12 -6.06
CA VAL A 48 6.84 -2.06 -5.34
C VAL A 48 6.68 -2.66 -3.93
N GLN A 49 7.79 -3.08 -3.33
CA GLN A 49 7.83 -3.75 -2.03
C GLN A 49 8.90 -3.13 -1.12
N GLY A 50 8.88 -3.45 0.18
CA GLY A 50 9.92 -3.03 1.12
C GLY A 50 10.13 -1.51 1.18
N SER A 51 11.37 -1.06 1.01
CA SER A 51 11.74 0.36 1.07
C SER A 51 11.05 1.23 0.02
N ASP A 52 10.88 0.71 -1.19
CA ASP A 52 10.26 1.46 -2.29
C ASP A 52 8.76 1.66 -2.03
N LEU A 53 8.12 0.68 -1.40
CA LEU A 53 6.75 0.81 -0.92
C LEU A 53 6.65 1.84 0.22
N CYS A 54 7.61 1.87 1.13
CA CYS A 54 7.67 2.91 2.17
C CYS A 54 7.83 4.31 1.58
N TRP A 55 8.58 4.45 0.48
CA TRP A 55 8.72 5.70 -0.24
C TRP A 55 7.39 6.12 -0.90
N LEU A 56 6.70 5.19 -1.56
CA LEU A 56 5.39 5.46 -2.14
C LEU A 56 4.35 5.91 -1.10
N LEU A 57 4.35 5.28 0.08
CA LEU A 57 3.49 5.70 1.20
C LEU A 57 3.83 7.09 1.72
N GLN A 58 5.11 7.48 1.71
CA GLN A 58 5.53 8.83 2.08
C GLN A 58 5.04 9.86 1.06
N ALA A 59 5.23 9.60 -0.23
CA ALA A 59 4.79 10.51 -1.29
C ALA A 59 3.28 10.73 -1.26
N ALA A 60 2.50 9.65 -1.09
CA ALA A 60 1.05 9.73 -0.96
C ALA A 60 0.59 10.56 0.25
N ASP A 61 1.30 10.45 1.38
CA ASP A 61 0.99 11.23 2.58
C ASP A 61 1.27 12.72 2.39
N GLU A 62 2.40 13.06 1.78
CA GLU A 62 2.80 14.44 1.50
C GLU A 62 1.85 15.13 0.52
N GLU A 63 1.39 14.39 -0.50
CA GLU A 63 0.45 14.90 -1.49
C GLU A 63 -0.99 14.91 -0.96
N GLY A 64 -1.29 14.19 0.13
CA GLY A 64 -2.65 13.98 0.62
C GLY A 64 -3.51 13.14 -0.33
N HIS A 65 -2.88 12.31 -1.17
CA HIS A 65 -3.53 11.49 -2.18
C HIS A 65 -3.49 10.01 -1.79
N SER A 66 -4.44 9.23 -2.32
CA SER A 66 -4.44 7.78 -2.15
C SER A 66 -3.40 7.13 -3.07
N ILE A 67 -2.71 6.09 -2.58
CA ILE A 67 -1.86 5.24 -3.42
C ILE A 67 -2.66 4.47 -4.49
N THR A 68 -3.99 4.50 -4.43
CA THR A 68 -4.87 3.85 -5.41
C THR A 68 -5.12 4.69 -6.66
N ASP A 69 -4.99 6.01 -6.59
CA ASP A 69 -5.30 6.92 -7.70
C ASP A 69 -4.22 6.98 -8.78
N THR A 70 -2.99 6.55 -8.46
CA THR A 70 -1.87 6.52 -9.41
C THR A 70 -2.05 5.50 -10.56
N ASP A 71 -3.11 4.69 -10.54
CA ASP A 71 -3.42 3.67 -11.56
C ASP A 71 -4.49 4.14 -12.58
N GLY A 72 -4.83 5.43 -12.59
CA GLY A 72 -5.88 6.04 -13.42
C GLY A 72 -5.49 6.40 -14.87
N GLY A 73 -4.46 5.77 -15.45
CA GLY A 73 -3.90 6.14 -16.74
C GLY A 73 -4.17 5.15 -17.89
N ARG A 74 -5.41 4.77 -18.16
CA ARG A 74 -5.79 4.26 -19.48
C ARG A 74 -7.07 4.97 -19.94
N PRO A 75 -7.05 5.78 -21.01
CA PRO A 75 -8.29 6.24 -21.62
C PRO A 75 -9.00 5.02 -22.19
N GLU A 76 -10.25 4.80 -21.77
CA GLU A 76 -11.14 3.87 -22.44
C GLU A 76 -11.32 4.36 -23.89
N ALA A 77 -11.10 3.47 -24.84
CA ALA A 77 -11.26 3.69 -26.28
C ALA A 77 -12.70 3.40 -26.73
#